data_AF-A0A6J5Y7K9-F1
#
_entry.id   AF-A0A6J5Y7K9-F1
#
_cell.length_a   1.000
_cell.length_b   1.000
_cell.length_c   1.000
_cell.angle_alpha   90.00
_cell.angle_beta   90.00
_cell.angle_gamma   90.00
#
_symmetry.space_group_name_H-M   'P 1'
#
loop_
_entity.id
_entity.type
_entity.pdbx_description
1 polymer ?
#
loop_
_entity_poly.entity_id
_entity_poly.type
_entity_poly.pdbx_seq_one_letter_code
_entity_poly.pdbx_strand_id
1 'polypeptide(L)' 'MGSFHCSFSFGVESDINCLKSIKASLEDTLGYFNSSWDFNNNTEGFICNFVGIECWHPHESKVLNIMLGE' A
#
# COMPACT_ATOMS: atom_id res chain seq x y z
N MET A 1 -9.51 15.20 33.72
CA MET A 1 -9.52 15.70 32.33
C MET A 1 -9.08 14.56 31.42
N GLY A 2 -10.02 13.88 30.76
CA GLY A 2 -9.69 12.85 29.78
C GLY A 2 -9.31 13.52 28.46
N SER A 3 -8.08 13.31 28.00
CA SER A 3 -7.62 13.73 26.68
C SER A 3 -8.27 12.84 25.62
N PHE A 4 -9.24 13.37 24.88
CA PHE A 4 -9.72 12.76 23.65
C PHE A 4 -8.62 12.90 22.60
N HIS A 5 -7.85 11.84 22.42
CA HIS A 5 -6.93 11.72 21.30
C HIS A 5 -7.76 11.45 20.04
N CYS A 6 -7.95 12.49 19.22
CA CYS A 6 -8.44 12.29 17.86
C CYS A 6 -7.29 11.60 17.10
N SER A 7 -7.35 10.27 16.99
CA SER A 7 -6.42 9.55 16.13
C SER A 7 -6.70 10.00 14.70
N PHE A 8 -5.81 10.80 14.12
CA PHE A 8 -5.82 10.98 12.68
C PHE A 8 -5.67 9.59 12.07
N SER A 9 -6.70 9.13 11.36
CA SER A 9 -6.57 7.93 10.54
C SER A 9 -5.65 8.32 9.39
N PHE A 10 -4.37 7.96 9.50
CA PHE A 10 -3.44 8.06 8.39
C PHE A 10 -3.83 6.99 7.38
N GLY A 11 -4.87 7.26 6.58
CA GLY A 11 -5.36 6.32 5.56
C GLY A 11 -4.23 5.82 4.67
N VAL A 12 -3.31 6.71 4.30
CA VAL A 12 -2.08 6.40 3.55
C VAL A 12 -1.17 5.42 4.28
N GLU A 13 -0.87 5.64 5.56
CA GLU A 13 0.01 4.74 6.32
C GLU A 13 -0.65 3.37 6.55
N SER A 14 -1.97 3.38 6.79
CA SER A 14 -2.78 2.17 6.89
C SER A 14 -2.78 1.38 5.58
N ASP A 15 -2.92 2.04 4.44
CA ASP A 15 -2.89 1.41 3.11
C ASP A 15 -1.51 0.80 2.83
N ILE A 16 -0.41 1.52 3.11
CA ILE A 16 0.95 0.99 2.96
C ILE A 16 1.17 -0.24 3.85
N ASN A 17 0.73 -0.19 5.11
CA ASN A 17 0.85 -1.32 6.03
C ASN A 17 0.00 -2.52 5.59
N CYS A 18 -1.20 -2.28 5.07
CA CYS A 18 -2.04 -3.31 4.48
C CYS A 18 -1.32 -4.03 3.33
N LEU A 19 -0.72 -3.28 2.40
CA LEU A 19 0.06 -3.84 1.30
C LEU A 19 1.29 -4.63 1.78
N LYS A 20 2.00 -4.16 2.81
CA LYS A 20 3.10 -4.93 3.43
C LYS A 20 2.61 -6.26 3.99
N SER A 21 1.48 -6.25 4.70
CA SER A 21 0.87 -7.47 5.23
C SER A 21 0.42 -8.42 4.13
N ILE A 22 -0.14 -7.92 3.03
CA ILE A 22 -0.50 -8.71 1.85
C ILE A 22 0.74 -9.37 1.25
N LYS A 23 1.81 -8.60 1.00
CA LYS A 23 3.08 -9.13 0.48
C LYS A 23 3.67 -10.22 1.39
N ALA A 24 3.61 -10.03 2.70
CA ALA A 24 4.11 -11.01 3.66
C ALA A 24 3.25 -12.29 3.74
N SER A 25 1.96 -12.20 3.39
CA SER A 25 1.03 -13.32 3.44
C SER A 25 0.96 -14.12 2.13
N LEU A 26 1.34 -13.51 1.01
CA LEU A 26 1.36 -14.13 -0.31
C LEU A 26 2.70 -14.81 -0.58
N GLU A 27 2.67 -16.10 -0.92
CA GLU A 27 3.83 -16.80 -1.45
C GLU A 27 3.96 -16.52 -2.96
N ASP A 28 4.80 -15.54 -3.30
CA ASP A 28 5.04 -15.12 -4.68
C ASP A 28 6.00 -16.10 -5.41
N THR A 29 5.49 -17.27 -5.74
CA THR A 29 6.25 -18.34 -6.42
C THR A 29 6.77 -17.95 -7.81
N LEU A 30 6.16 -16.95 -8.45
CA LEU A 30 6.51 -16.47 -9.80
C LEU A 30 7.31 -15.16 -9.78
N GLY A 31 7.51 -14.54 -8.62
CA GLY A 31 8.25 -13.28 -8.48
C GLY A 31 7.53 -12.05 -9.04
N TYR A 32 6.22 -12.14 -9.28
CA TYR A 32 5.41 -11.09 -9.91
C TYR A 32 5.34 -9.83 -9.04
N PHE A 33 5.13 -9.99 -7.74
CA PHE A 33 5.03 -8.87 -6.79
C PHE A 33 6.39 -8.48 -6.22
N ASN A 34 7.33 -9.43 -6.09
CA ASN A 34 8.62 -9.21 -5.46
C ASN A 34 9.47 -8.14 -6.14
N SER A 35 9.40 -8.04 -7.47
CA SER A 35 10.15 -7.04 -8.25
C SER A 35 9.53 -5.64 -8.23
N SER A 36 8.21 -5.53 -8.01
CA SER A 36 7.47 -4.28 -8.15
C SER A 36 7.12 -3.64 -6.80
N TRP A 37 6.76 -4.44 -5.78
CA TRP A 37 6.35 -3.94 -4.47
C TRP A 37 7.56 -3.62 -3.59
N ASP A 38 8.23 -2.50 -3.89
CA ASP A 38 9.36 -1.98 -3.10
C ASP A 38 8.92 -0.88 -2.14
N PHE A 39 8.90 -1.21 -0.85
CA PHE A 39 8.50 -0.31 0.23
C PHE A 39 9.66 0.53 0.81
N ASN A 40 10.83 0.55 0.16
CA ASN A 40 11.95 1.41 0.58
C ASN A 40 11.84 2.87 0.07
N ASN A 41 10.87 3.17 -0.78
CA ASN A 41 10.60 4.52 -1.25
C ASN A 41 9.57 5.21 -0.33
N ASN A 42 9.84 6.48 0.02
CA ASN A 42 8.99 7.27 0.91
C ASN A 42 8.34 8.47 0.18
N THR A 43 8.43 8.53 -1.15
CA THR A 43 7.83 9.58 -1.98
C THR A 43 6.32 9.39 -2.04
N GLU A 44 5.53 10.46 -1.93
CA GLU A 44 4.07 10.35 -2.06
C GLU A 44 3.66 9.73 -3.42
N GLY A 45 2.67 8.83 -3.40
CA GLY A 45 2.18 8.13 -4.59
C GLY A 45 3.05 6.95 -5.07
N PHE A 46 4.17 6.63 -4.40
CA PHE A 46 5.08 5.59 -4.89
C PHE A 46 4.41 4.21 -5.10
N ILE A 47 3.47 3.85 -4.21
CA ILE A 47 2.73 2.58 -4.28
C ILE A 47 1.81 2.48 -5.49
N CYS A 48 1.45 3.60 -6.13
CA CYS A 48 0.59 3.62 -7.31
C CYS A 48 1.31 3.11 -8.56
N ASN A 49 2.64 2.95 -8.49
CA ASN A 49 3.44 2.33 -9.55
C ASN A 49 3.61 0.82 -9.33
N PHE A 50 3.06 0.27 -8.26
CA PHE A 50 3.12 -1.16 -8.01
C PHE A 50 2.21 -1.91 -8.96
N VAL A 51 2.70 -3.05 -9.43
CA VAL A 51 1.91 -3.95 -10.25
C VAL A 51 0.65 -4.38 -9.49
N GLY A 52 -0.49 -4.32 -10.16
CA GLY A 52 -1.78 -4.67 -9.58
C GLY A 52 -2.36 -3.64 -8.60
N ILE A 53 -1.72 -2.48 -8.39
CA ILE A 53 -2.27 -1.41 -7.54
C ILE A 53 -2.85 -0.31 -8.41
N GLU A 54 -4.11 0.03 -8.15
CA GLU A 54 -4.76 1.22 -8.67
C GLU A 54 -4.97 2.20 -7.52
N CYS A 55 -4.56 3.46 -7.70
CA CYS A 55 -4.77 4.52 -6.73
C CYS A 55 -5.92 5.44 -7.13
N TRP A 56 -6.49 6.13 -6.14
CA TRP A 56 -7.48 7.19 -6.40
C TRP A 56 -6.93 8.31 -7.28
N HIS A 57 -5.69 8.72 -7.04
CA HIS A 57 -4.95 9.68 -7.84
C HIS A 57 -3.49 9.25 -7.98
N PRO A 58 -2.81 9.55 -9.11
CA PRO A 58 -1.47 9.03 -9.41
C PRO A 58 -0.36 9.54 -8.48
N HIS A 59 -0.61 10.61 -7.71
CA HIS A 59 0.37 11.17 -6.76
C HIS A 59 -0.12 11.08 -5.31
N GLU A 60 -1.18 10.32 -5.04
CA GLU A 60 -1.69 10.09 -3.69
C GLU A 60 -1.52 8.61 -3.36
N SER A 61 -0.83 8.30 -2.25
CA SER A 61 -0.67 6.92 -1.76
C SER A 61 -1.97 6.37 -1.14
N LYS A 62 -3.09 6.47 -1.86
CA LYS A 62 -4.42 6.02 -1.45
C LYS A 62 -4.91 4.98 -2.44
N VAL A 63 -5.06 3.75 -1.97
CA VAL A 63 -5.41 2.61 -2.82
C VAL A 63 -6.91 2.63 -3.15
N LEU A 64 -7.23 2.43 -4.43
CA LEU A 64 -8.58 2.25 -4.94
C LEU A 64 -8.87 0.76 -5.18
N ASN A 65 -7.94 0.04 -5.80
CA ASN A 65 -8.11 -1.37 -6.14
C ASN A 65 -6.80 -2.17 -6.04
N ILE A 66 -6.90 -3.47 -5.76
CA ILE A 66 -5.78 -4.40 -5.67
C ILE A 66 -6.09 -5.65 -6.51
N MET A 67 -5.22 -5.96 -7.46
CA MET A 67 -5.28 -7.14 -8.32
C MET A 67 -4.10 -8.06 -8.00
N LEU A 68 -4.40 -9.21 -7.38
CA LEU A 68 -3.41 -10.16 -6.85
C LEU A 68 -3.22 -11.44 -7.71
N GLY A 69 -3.80 -11.46 -8.90
CA GLY A 69 -3.73 -12.58 -9.84
C GLY A 69 -4.17 -12.14 -11.24
N GLU A 70 -4.04 -13.05 -12.20
CA GLU A 70 -4.66 -12.92 -13.53
C GLU A 70 -6.13 -13.36 -13.50
#